data_AF-A0A522QRH4-F1
#
_entry.id   AF-A0A522QRH4-F1
#
_cell.length_a   1.000
_cell.length_b   1.000
_cell.length_c   1.000
_cell.angle_alpha   90.00
_cell.angle_beta   90.00
_cell.angle_gamma   90.00
#
_symmetry.space_group_name_H-M   'P 1'
#
loop_
_entity.id
_entity.type
_entity.pdbx_description
1 polymer ?
#
loop_
_entity_poly.entity_id
_entity_poly.type
_entity_poly.pdbx_seq_one_letter_code
_entity_poly.pdbx_strand_id
1 'polypeptide(L)'
;MRNTSILGAAACAAIAAAALAGSAVRAAAVAAPPNPNVTVSVTLPAERQLFKDGAGADLARAKCQICHSSDYVFTQPPMTRAQWLAEVTKMKNVYGAPLEESQLEPIAAYLVTQNGKE
;
A
#
# COMPACT_ATOMS: atom_id res chain seq x y z
N MET A 1 15.59 30.15 87.80
CA MET A 1 16.86 29.55 88.24
C MET A 1 17.68 29.21 86.99
N ARG A 2 18.85 29.85 86.83
CA ARG A 2 20.01 29.53 85.96
C ARG A 2 19.70 29.34 84.46
N ASN A 3 19.82 30.37 83.62
CA ASN A 3 21.06 30.90 83.01
C ASN A 3 21.83 29.86 82.16
N THR A 4 21.84 30.08 80.84
CA THR A 4 23.07 30.05 80.01
C THR A 4 22.76 30.70 78.66
N SER A 5 23.29 31.91 78.47
CA SER A 5 23.56 32.51 77.17
C SER A 5 24.78 31.86 76.51
N ILE A 6 24.89 31.97 75.17
CA ILE A 6 26.08 32.39 74.38
C ILE A 6 26.33 31.59 73.09
N LEU A 7 26.32 32.36 71.98
CA LEU A 7 27.08 32.33 70.73
C LEU A 7 26.93 31.16 69.74
N GLY A 8 26.82 31.52 68.46
CA GLY A 8 27.31 30.66 67.38
C GLY A 8 26.78 30.95 65.98
N ALA A 9 27.39 31.94 65.32
CA ALA A 9 27.72 31.99 63.89
C ALA A 9 26.80 31.29 62.83
N ALA A 10 26.29 32.15 61.93
CA ALA A 10 26.45 32.08 60.48
C ALA A 10 26.57 30.73 59.76
N ALA A 11 25.68 30.58 58.76
CA ALA A 11 26.00 30.35 57.34
C ALA A 11 25.28 29.15 56.69
N CYS A 12 24.53 29.50 55.65
CA CYS A 12 24.37 28.80 54.37
C CYS A 12 24.26 27.27 54.37
N ALA A 13 23.07 26.78 54.05
CA ALA A 13 22.97 25.64 53.13
C ALA A 13 21.66 25.74 52.35
N ALA A 14 21.81 25.89 51.03
CA ALA A 14 20.75 25.98 50.06
C ALA A 14 19.92 24.67 49.98
N ILE A 15 18.66 24.86 49.60
CA ILE A 15 17.63 23.85 49.42
C ILE A 15 17.88 23.01 48.15
N ALA A 16 17.32 21.79 48.17
CA ALA A 16 17.01 20.88 47.05
C ALA A 16 18.04 19.78 46.73
N ALA A 17 17.95 18.66 47.45
CA ALA A 17 18.31 17.35 46.90
C ALA A 17 17.10 16.81 46.11
N ALA A 18 17.19 16.83 44.78
CA ALA A 18 16.20 16.28 43.88
C ALA A 18 16.17 14.74 43.97
N ALA A 19 14.97 14.18 44.09
CA ALA A 19 14.73 12.74 44.09
C ALA A 19 15.04 12.13 42.70
N LEU A 20 16.03 11.22 42.62
CA LEU A 20 16.23 10.37 41.45
C LEU A 20 15.27 9.16 41.53
N ALA A 21 14.06 9.33 41.01
CA ALA A 21 13.25 8.20 40.58
C ALA A 21 13.83 7.71 39.24
N GLY A 22 14.62 6.63 39.27
CA GLY A 22 15.19 6.01 38.08
C GLY A 22 14.10 5.42 37.19
N SER A 23 13.88 6.02 36.02
CA SER A 23 13.02 5.47 34.96
C SER A 23 13.63 4.18 34.42
N ALA A 24 12.97 3.04 34.62
CA ALA A 24 13.32 1.80 33.94
C ALA A 24 13.00 1.96 32.44
N VAL A 25 14.03 2.15 31.63
CA VAL A 25 13.90 2.12 30.17
C VAL A 25 13.56 0.68 29.77
N ARG A 26 12.31 0.45 29.34
CA ARG A 26 11.95 -0.80 28.66
C ARG A 26 12.70 -0.85 27.34
N ALA A 27 13.65 -1.76 27.22
CA ALA A 27 14.22 -2.10 25.93
C ALA A 27 13.10 -2.63 25.02
N ALA A 28 12.82 -1.94 23.93
CA ALA A 28 11.97 -2.48 22.88
C ALA A 28 12.68 -3.68 22.25
N ALA A 29 12.04 -4.84 22.22
CA ALA A 29 12.55 -5.97 21.46
C ALA A 29 12.54 -5.58 19.98
N VAL A 30 13.73 -5.34 19.42
CA VAL A 30 13.89 -5.19 17.98
C VAL A 30 13.72 -6.58 17.38
N ALA A 31 12.73 -6.76 16.51
CA ALA A 31 12.54 -8.00 15.79
C ALA A 31 13.84 -8.33 15.02
N ALA A 32 14.33 -9.56 15.18
CA ALA A 32 15.48 -10.03 14.42
C ALA A 32 15.20 -9.91 12.91
N PRO A 33 16.19 -9.55 12.09
CA PRO A 33 16.02 -9.49 10.65
C PRO A 33 15.61 -10.86 10.10
N PRO A 34 14.79 -10.91 9.02
CA PRO A 34 14.38 -12.16 8.43
C PRO A 34 15.61 -13.00 8.03
N ASN A 35 15.63 -14.26 8.43
CA ASN A 35 16.69 -15.20 8.06
C ASN A 35 16.56 -15.52 6.56
N PRO A 36 17.53 -15.14 5.70
CA PRO A 36 17.46 -15.38 4.26
C PRO A 36 17.51 -16.86 3.89
N ASN A 37 17.82 -17.76 4.84
CA ASN A 37 17.92 -19.21 4.63
C ASN A 37 16.63 -19.97 4.99
N VAL A 38 15.50 -19.28 5.19
CA VAL A 38 14.21 -19.92 5.48
C VAL A 38 13.25 -19.71 4.31
N THR A 39 12.80 -20.80 3.68
CA THR A 39 11.71 -20.76 2.70
C THR A 39 10.38 -20.62 3.42
N VAL A 40 9.62 -19.58 3.10
CA VAL A 40 8.24 -19.41 3.55
C VAL A 40 7.29 -19.73 2.42
N SER A 41 6.24 -20.49 2.72
CA SER A 41 5.13 -20.73 1.77
C SER A 41 4.06 -19.69 1.97
N VAL A 42 3.61 -19.07 0.88
CA VAL A 42 2.53 -18.08 0.88
C VAL A 42 1.44 -18.58 -0.07
N THR A 43 0.22 -18.71 0.43
CA THR A 43 -0.96 -18.96 -0.41
C THR A 43 -1.54 -17.62 -0.83
N LEU A 44 -1.55 -17.33 -2.13
CA LEU A 44 -2.17 -16.12 -2.65
C LEU A 44 -3.70 -16.28 -2.70
N PRO A 45 -4.47 -15.22 -2.41
CA PRO A 45 -5.90 -15.24 -2.65
C PRO A 45 -6.19 -15.38 -4.14
N ALA A 46 -7.35 -15.94 -4.48
CA ALA A 46 -7.81 -15.98 -5.87
C ALA A 46 -8.00 -14.56 -6.43
N GLU A 47 -7.88 -14.43 -7.75
CA GLU A 47 -8.15 -13.19 -8.45
C GLU A 47 -9.60 -12.74 -8.22
N ARG A 48 -9.81 -11.46 -7.93
CA ARG A 48 -11.10 -10.97 -7.42
C ARG A 48 -12.11 -10.68 -8.51
N GLN A 49 -11.65 -10.14 -9.65
CA GLN A 49 -12.51 -9.82 -10.77
C GLN A 49 -11.97 -10.43 -12.04
N LEU A 50 -12.71 -11.40 -12.58
CA LEU A 50 -12.46 -11.97 -13.88
C LEU A 50 -13.30 -11.25 -14.93
N PHE A 51 -12.78 -11.18 -16.15
CA PHE A 51 -13.57 -10.81 -17.32
C PHE A 51 -14.83 -11.66 -17.43
N LYS A 52 -15.98 -11.04 -17.66
CA LYS A 52 -17.28 -11.70 -17.86
C LYS A 52 -17.35 -12.25 -19.28
N ASP A 53 -18.06 -13.36 -19.48
CA ASP A 53 -18.21 -13.94 -20.81
C ASP A 53 -19.01 -13.01 -21.74
N GLY A 54 -18.74 -13.09 -23.05
CA GLY A 54 -19.38 -12.25 -24.05
C GLY A 54 -18.52 -12.07 -25.31
N ALA A 55 -19.07 -11.37 -26.29
CA ALA A 55 -18.35 -11.06 -27.52
C ALA A 55 -17.11 -10.21 -27.20
N GLY A 56 -15.92 -10.73 -27.55
CA GLY A 56 -14.63 -10.08 -27.27
C GLY A 56 -13.95 -10.53 -25.97
N ALA A 57 -14.59 -11.36 -25.14
CA ALA A 57 -14.00 -11.84 -23.89
C ALA A 57 -12.71 -12.64 -24.11
N ASP A 58 -12.71 -13.59 -25.06
CA ASP A 58 -11.52 -14.41 -25.35
C ASP A 58 -10.34 -13.55 -25.83
N LEU A 59 -10.63 -12.54 -26.65
CA LEU A 59 -9.62 -11.61 -27.13
C LEU A 59 -9.04 -10.78 -25.97
N ALA A 60 -9.88 -10.26 -25.07
CA ALA A 60 -9.44 -9.51 -23.90
C ALA A 60 -8.65 -10.38 -22.91
N ARG A 61 -9.11 -11.61 -22.61
CA ARG A 61 -8.37 -12.57 -21.78
C ARG A 61 -7.00 -12.88 -22.39
N ALA A 62 -6.94 -13.10 -23.70
CA ALA A 62 -5.68 -13.42 -24.38
C ALA A 62 -4.70 -12.24 -24.47
N LYS A 63 -5.18 -10.99 -24.51
CA LYS A 63 -4.33 -9.82 -24.80
C LYS A 63 -4.12 -8.87 -23.62
N CYS A 64 -5.11 -8.70 -22.75
CA CYS A 64 -5.08 -7.72 -21.68
C CYS A 64 -4.56 -8.28 -20.36
N GLN A 65 -4.52 -9.61 -20.18
CA GLN A 65 -4.04 -10.25 -18.95
C GLN A 65 -2.58 -10.73 -19.04
N ILE A 66 -1.87 -10.38 -20.12
CA ILE A 66 -0.45 -10.74 -20.29
C ILE A 66 0.43 -10.03 -19.26
N CYS A 67 0.10 -8.77 -18.93
CA CYS A 67 0.96 -7.91 -18.12
C CYS A 67 0.39 -7.55 -16.75
N HIS A 68 -0.93 -7.57 -16.58
CA HIS A 68 -1.61 -7.19 -15.35
C HIS A 68 -2.92 -7.97 -15.15
N SER A 69 -3.43 -7.98 -13.92
CA SER A 69 -4.74 -8.57 -13.60
C SER A 69 -5.88 -7.79 -14.23
N SER A 70 -7.06 -8.42 -14.36
CA SER A 70 -8.27 -7.71 -14.83
C SER A 70 -8.80 -6.68 -13.84
N ASP A 71 -8.40 -6.75 -12.56
CA ASP A 71 -8.73 -5.76 -11.53
C ASP A 71 -8.43 -4.32 -12.01
N TYR A 72 -7.36 -4.10 -12.80
CA TYR A 72 -7.02 -2.78 -13.35
C TYR A 72 -8.13 -2.15 -14.19
N VAL A 73 -8.94 -2.96 -14.87
CA VAL A 73 -10.12 -2.51 -15.64
C VAL A 73 -11.25 -2.14 -14.70
N PHE A 74 -11.53 -2.97 -13.70
CA PHE A 74 -12.66 -2.79 -12.78
C PHE A 74 -12.42 -1.72 -11.72
N THR A 75 -11.17 -1.33 -11.47
CA THR A 75 -10.84 -0.21 -10.58
C THR A 75 -10.81 1.14 -11.28
N GLN A 76 -10.94 1.20 -12.61
CA GLN A 76 -11.13 2.49 -13.29
C GLN A 76 -12.51 3.05 -12.98
N PRO A 77 -12.68 4.39 -13.01
CA PRO A 77 -14.00 4.97 -13.15
C PRO A 77 -14.73 4.37 -14.36
N PRO A 78 -16.07 4.23 -14.34
CA PRO A 78 -16.82 3.83 -15.52
C PRO A 78 -16.52 4.78 -16.71
N MET A 79 -16.15 4.20 -17.84
CA MET A 79 -15.63 4.94 -18.99
C MET A 79 -16.50 4.80 -20.23
N THR A 80 -16.47 5.82 -21.10
CA THR A 80 -17.08 5.74 -22.43
C THR A 80 -16.28 4.78 -23.31
N ARG A 81 -16.85 4.37 -24.44
CA ARG A 81 -16.16 3.57 -25.45
C ARG A 81 -14.92 4.27 -25.98
N ALA A 82 -15.00 5.58 -26.21
CA ALA A 82 -13.86 6.38 -26.66
C ALA A 82 -12.73 6.43 -25.61
N GLN A 83 -13.08 6.50 -24.33
CA GLN A 83 -12.10 6.46 -23.24
C GLN A 83 -11.43 5.08 -23.14
N TRP A 84 -12.21 3.99 -23.24
CA TRP A 84 -11.65 2.64 -23.29
C TRP A 84 -10.75 2.44 -24.52
N LEU A 85 -11.14 2.95 -25.68
CA LEU A 85 -10.29 2.89 -26.88
C LEU A 85 -8.96 3.61 -26.67
N ALA A 86 -8.96 4.76 -26.00
CA ALA A 86 -7.73 5.48 -25.67
C ALA A 86 -6.82 4.65 -24.74
N GLU A 87 -7.37 4.00 -23.72
CA GLU A 87 -6.58 3.12 -22.83
C GLU A 87 -6.05 1.89 -23.57
N VAL A 88 -6.86 1.22 -24.40
CA VAL A 88 -6.39 0.06 -25.20
C VAL A 88 -5.30 0.48 -26.19
N THR A 89 -5.45 1.63 -26.84
CA THR A 89 -4.44 2.22 -27.74
C THR A 89 -3.16 2.54 -26.99
N LYS A 90 -3.26 3.05 -25.75
CA LYS A 90 -2.11 3.28 -24.87
C LYS A 90 -1.41 1.96 -24.50
N MET A 91 -2.15 0.88 -24.22
CA MET A 91 -1.55 -0.44 -23.96
C MET A 91 -0.69 -0.90 -25.14
N LYS A 92 -1.20 -0.72 -26.36
CA LYS A 92 -0.44 -1.03 -27.59
C LYS A 92 0.79 -0.14 -27.76
N ASN A 93 0.60 1.18 -27.76
CA ASN A 93 1.62 2.13 -28.24
C ASN A 93 2.66 2.52 -27.17
N VAL A 94 2.26 2.55 -25.89
CA VAL A 94 3.13 2.99 -24.78
C VAL A 94 3.70 1.79 -24.03
N TYR A 95 2.88 0.77 -23.78
CA TYR A 95 3.29 -0.40 -23.00
C TYR A 95 3.65 -1.63 -23.86
N GLY A 96 3.51 -1.54 -25.18
CA GLY A 96 3.96 -2.58 -26.10
C GLY A 96 3.08 -3.84 -26.11
N ALA A 97 1.81 -3.75 -25.71
CA ALA A 97 0.90 -4.88 -25.79
C ALA A 97 0.78 -5.35 -27.26
N PRO A 98 0.90 -6.66 -27.55
CA PRO A 98 0.88 -7.19 -28.90
C PRO A 98 -0.55 -7.25 -29.47
N LEU A 99 -1.08 -6.08 -29.79
CA LEU A 99 -2.42 -5.84 -30.33
C LEU A 99 -2.34 -5.40 -31.80
N GLU A 100 -3.18 -5.97 -32.65
CA GLU A 100 -3.38 -5.49 -34.02
C GLU A 100 -4.35 -4.29 -34.03
N GLU A 101 -4.26 -3.42 -35.03
CA GLU A 101 -5.17 -2.26 -35.17
C GLU A 101 -6.64 -2.69 -35.22
N SER A 102 -6.92 -3.80 -35.91
CA SER A 102 -8.27 -4.36 -36.00
C SER A 102 -8.83 -4.89 -34.67
N GLN A 103 -7.99 -5.03 -33.64
CA GLN A 103 -8.37 -5.54 -32.32
C GLN A 103 -8.73 -4.42 -31.33
N LEU A 104 -8.32 -3.17 -31.59
CA LEU A 104 -8.52 -2.06 -30.65
C LEU A 104 -10.02 -1.79 -30.42
N GLU A 105 -10.78 -1.65 -31.51
CA GLU A 105 -12.21 -1.33 -31.45
C GLU A 105 -13.07 -2.45 -30.85
N PRO A 106 -12.86 -3.75 -31.17
CA PRO A 106 -13.52 -4.85 -30.49
C PRO A 106 -13.22 -4.94 -29.00
N ILE A 107 -11.96 -4.74 -28.59
CA ILE A 107 -11.59 -4.77 -27.17
C ILE A 107 -12.22 -3.58 -26.44
N ALA A 108 -12.15 -2.38 -26.99
CA ALA A 108 -12.78 -1.21 -26.40
C ALA A 108 -14.30 -1.39 -26.22
N ALA A 109 -14.99 -1.93 -27.23
CA ALA A 109 -16.40 -2.27 -27.14
C ALA A 109 -16.69 -3.31 -26.05
N TYR A 110 -15.84 -4.34 -25.94
CA TYR A 110 -15.96 -5.33 -24.88
C TYR A 110 -15.74 -4.73 -23.49
N LEU A 111 -14.72 -3.89 -23.29
CA LEU A 111 -14.42 -3.28 -21.99
C LEU A 111 -15.55 -2.36 -21.47
N VAL A 112 -16.33 -1.75 -22.37
CA VAL A 112 -17.56 -1.04 -22.01
C VAL A 112 -18.57 -1.98 -21.33
N THR A 113 -18.70 -3.22 -21.78
CA THR A 113 -19.59 -4.21 -21.11
C THR A 113 -19.08 -4.65 -19.73
N GLN A 114 -17.79 -4.44 -19.46
CA GLN A 114 -17.15 -4.79 -18.20
C GLN A 114 -17.24 -3.65 -17.18
N ASN A 115 -16.95 -2.41 -17.62
CA ASN A 115 -16.91 -1.22 -16.78
C ASN A 115 -17.18 0.07 -17.60
N GLY A 116 -18.35 0.15 -18.22
CA GLY A 116 -18.79 1.27 -19.06
C GLY A 116 -19.76 2.22 -18.37
N LYS A 117 -19.93 3.40 -18.95
CA LYS A 117 -21.00 4.36 -18.58
C LYS A 117 -21.95 4.71 -19.72
N GLU A 118 -21.90 3.95 -20.81
CA GLU A 118 -22.75 4.07 -22.01
C GLU A 118 -22.87 2.72 -22.70
#